data_AF-A0A1F4RN63-F1
#
_entry.id   AF-A0A1F4RN63-F1
#
_cell.length_a   1.000
_cell.length_b   1.000
_cell.length_c   1.000
_cell.angle_alpha   90.00
_cell.angle_beta   90.00
_cell.angle_gamma   90.00
#
_symmetry.space_group_name_H-M   'P 1'
#
loop_
_entity.id
_entity.type
_entity.pdbx_description
1 polymer ?
#
loop_
_entity_poly.entity_id
_entity_poly.type
_entity_poly.pdbx_seq_one_letter_code
_entity_poly.pdbx_strand_id
1 'polypeptide(L)'
;MEVMIWLWDRKTSPLGVYERTEIKQIVVNGEPKDVKFLVYAALRDGSRNTDVVSFVIDRFSMIQSGQVEVDLLDFVKTALSLSRRNDELYLQGVEFGIEFTNQDQKFNLELNKFKIDQMLVR
;
A
#
# COMPACT_ATOMS: atom_id res chain seq x y z
N MET A 1 -0.93 -3.54 -12.82
CA MET A 1 -0.23 -3.76 -11.55
C MET A 1 -1.08 -3.12 -10.49
N GLU A 2 -1.25 -3.80 -9.37
CA GLU A 2 -1.89 -3.24 -8.19
C GLU A 2 -0.82 -3.00 -7.13
N VAL A 3 -0.84 -1.80 -6.55
CA VAL A 3 0.04 -1.40 -5.47
C VAL A 3 -0.85 -1.11 -4.26
N MET A 4 -0.73 -1.94 -3.23
CA MET A 4 -1.58 -1.85 -2.05
C MET A 4 -0.78 -1.36 -0.87
N ILE A 5 -1.26 -0.33 -0.17
CA ILE A 5 -0.62 0.22 1.03
C ILE A 5 -1.55 -0.04 2.21
N TRP A 6 -1.19 -0.98 3.07
CA TRP A 6 -2.00 -1.39 4.20
C TRP A 6 -1.50 -0.69 5.46
N LEU A 7 -2.26 0.29 5.94
CA LEU A 7 -1.94 1.09 7.14
C LEU A 7 -2.47 0.46 8.44
N TRP A 8 -3.29 -0.58 8.31
CA TRP A 8 -3.82 -1.37 9.41
C TRP A 8 -4.05 -2.80 8.94
N ASP A 9 -3.62 -3.79 9.72
CA ASP A 9 -3.87 -5.19 9.44
C ASP A 9 -4.18 -5.97 10.73
N ARG A 10 -5.22 -6.81 10.70
CA ARG A 10 -5.62 -7.66 11.82
C ARG A 10 -5.39 -9.14 11.55
N LYS A 11 -4.26 -9.48 10.90
CA LYS A 11 -3.79 -10.84 10.58
C LYS A 11 -4.30 -11.37 9.23
N THR A 12 -4.51 -10.49 8.27
CA THR A 12 -4.76 -10.87 6.88
C THR A 12 -3.41 -11.02 6.18
N SER A 13 -3.17 -12.18 5.56
CA SER A 13 -1.98 -12.36 4.73
C SER A 13 -2.26 -11.72 3.37
N PRO A 14 -1.46 -10.74 2.93
CA PRO A 14 -1.58 -10.20 1.58
C PRO A 14 -1.28 -11.29 0.55
N LEU A 15 -1.72 -11.08 -0.69
CA LEU A 15 -1.36 -11.98 -1.78
C LEU A 15 0.15 -11.97 -2.03
N GLY A 16 0.71 -13.16 -2.26
CA GLY A 16 2.09 -13.33 -2.74
C GLY A 16 3.05 -13.88 -1.68
N VAL A 17 4.34 -13.71 -1.97
CA VAL A 17 5.44 -14.11 -1.07
C VAL A 17 6.07 -12.89 -0.44
N TYR A 18 6.59 -13.04 0.77
CA TYR A 18 7.39 -12.00 1.42
C TYR A 18 8.68 -11.78 0.62
N GLU A 19 8.93 -10.53 0.24
CA GLU A 19 10.14 -10.12 -0.49
C GLU A 19 11.17 -9.54 0.48
N ARG A 20 10.79 -8.48 1.20
CA ARG A 20 11.68 -7.76 2.11
C ARG A 20 10.92 -6.82 3.04
N THR A 21 11.67 -6.20 3.95
CA THR A 21 11.20 -5.08 4.76
C THR A 21 11.74 -3.78 4.19
N GLU A 22 10.90 -2.77 4.09
CA GLU A 22 11.27 -1.40 3.74
C GLU A 22 10.95 -0.43 4.88
N ILE A 23 11.76 0.61 5.04
CA ILE A 23 11.45 1.74 5.91
C ILE A 23 11.03 2.89 5.00
N LYS A 24 9.81 3.39 5.19
CA LYS A 24 9.23 4.49 4.42
C LYS A 24 8.91 5.62 5.38
N GLN A 25 9.30 6.83 5.04
CA GLN A 25 8.89 8.01 5.80
C GLN A 25 7.48 8.41 5.37
N ILE A 26 6.58 8.50 6.33
CA ILE A 26 5.20 8.98 6.13
C ILE A 26 4.92 10.09 7.16
N VAL A 27 3.87 10.88 6.96
CA VAL A 27 3.42 11.85 7.98
C VAL A 27 2.17 11.30 8.66
N VAL A 28 2.18 11.27 9.99
CA VAL A 28 1.03 10.84 10.80
C VAL A 28 0.66 11.98 11.76
N ASN A 29 -0.55 12.51 11.60
CA ASN A 29 -1.05 13.65 12.37
C ASN A 29 -0.11 14.87 12.35
N GLY A 30 0.52 15.13 11.20
CA GLY A 30 1.45 16.26 11.01
C GLY A 30 2.91 15.96 11.36
N GLU A 31 3.21 14.82 11.99
CA GLU A 31 4.57 14.46 12.39
C GLU A 31 5.19 13.44 11.43
N PRO A 32 6.40 13.70 10.90
CA PRO A 32 7.15 12.71 10.12
C PRO A 32 7.48 11.48 10.97
N LYS A 33 7.28 10.30 10.40
CA LYS A 33 7.52 9.01 11.05
C LYS A 33 8.13 8.02 10.08
N ASP A 34 9.24 7.41 10.50
CA ASP A 34 9.79 6.26 9.81
C ASP A 34 8.95 5.02 10.14
N VAL A 35 8.30 4.47 9.13
CA VAL A 35 7.38 3.34 9.27
C VAL A 35 7.92 2.15 8.51
N LYS A 36 7.94 1.02 9.20
CA LYS A 36 8.36 -0.26 8.65
C LYS A 36 7.19 -0.90 7.90
N PHE A 37 7.43 -1.26 6.64
CA PHE A 37 6.50 -2.01 5.80
C PHE A 37 7.11 -3.36 5.43
N LEU A 38 6.34 -4.43 5.61
CA LEU A 38 6.59 -5.75 5.08
C LEU A 38 6.09 -5.78 3.64
N VAL A 39 6.98 -6.06 2.69
CA VAL A 39 6.67 -6.04 1.26
C VAL A 39 6.41 -7.45 0.78
N TYR A 40 5.24 -7.65 0.17
CA TYR A 40 4.83 -8.91 -0.45
C TYR A 40 4.59 -8.70 -1.94
N ALA A 41 4.97 -9.68 -2.76
CA ALA A 41 4.74 -9.64 -4.20
C ALA A 41 4.07 -10.92 -4.69
N ALA A 42 2.95 -10.76 -5.39
CA ALA A 42 2.36 -11.79 -6.24
C ALA A 42 2.56 -11.38 -7.69
N LEU A 43 3.69 -11.78 -8.26
CA LEU A 43 4.06 -11.45 -9.63
C LEU A 43 3.42 -12.44 -10.61
N ARG A 44 3.15 -11.97 -11.82
CA ARG A 44 2.63 -12.78 -12.92
C ARG A 44 3.59 -13.90 -13.30
N ASP A 45 3.08 -15.14 -13.25
CA ASP A 45 3.82 -16.37 -13.59
C ASP A 45 3.11 -17.22 -14.66
N GLY A 46 2.26 -16.60 -15.49
CA GLY A 46 1.42 -17.28 -16.48
C GLY A 46 0.05 -17.70 -15.94
N SER A 47 -0.14 -17.78 -14.61
CA SER A 47 -1.44 -18.06 -13.98
C SER A 47 -2.19 -16.80 -13.52
N ARG A 48 -1.50 -15.65 -13.41
CA ARG A 48 -2.07 -14.36 -13.00
C ARG A 48 -2.10 -13.36 -14.16
N ASN A 49 -3.08 -12.46 -14.12
CA ASN A 49 -3.22 -11.40 -15.12
C ASN A 49 -2.62 -10.05 -14.69
N THR A 50 -2.33 -9.87 -13.39
CA THR A 50 -1.76 -8.64 -12.84
C THR A 50 -0.69 -8.96 -11.80
N ASP A 51 0.33 -8.11 -11.72
CA ASP A 51 1.27 -8.10 -10.60
C ASP A 51 0.61 -7.36 -9.44
N VAL A 52 0.69 -7.93 -8.24
CA VAL A 52 0.23 -7.28 -7.00
C VAL A 52 1.43 -7.11 -6.08
N VAL A 53 1.70 -5.88 -5.64
CA VAL A 53 2.70 -5.58 -4.61
C VAL A 53 2.00 -4.95 -3.42
N SER A 54 2.08 -5.62 -2.27
CA SER A 54 1.47 -5.17 -1.01
C SER A 54 2.54 -4.69 -0.04
N PHE A 55 2.36 -3.47 0.47
CA PHE A 55 3.12 -2.89 1.56
C PHE A 55 2.29 -2.98 2.82
N VAL A 56 2.60 -3.94 3.69
CA VAL A 56 1.87 -4.15 4.93
C VAL A 56 2.61 -3.53 6.10
N ILE A 57 1.98 -2.58 6.78
CA ILE A 57 2.58 -1.93 7.94
C ILE A 57 2.97 -2.97 9.01
N ASP A 58 4.15 -2.82 9.61
CA ASP A 58 4.56 -3.66 10.73
C ASP A 58 3.55 -3.51 11.88
N ARG A 59 3.23 -4.63 12.55
CA ARG A 59 2.22 -4.70 13.61
C ARG A 59 2.42 -3.68 14.74
N PHE A 60 3.65 -3.24 14.98
CA PHE A 60 3.96 -2.26 16.03
C PHE A 60 3.78 -0.81 15.58
N SER A 61 3.54 -0.59 14.28
CA SER A 61 3.39 0.74 13.67
C SER A 61 1.99 1.02 13.12
N MET A 62 1.05 0.07 13.24
CA MET A 62 -0.31 0.19 12.72
C MET A 62 -1.01 1.51 13.08
N ILE A 63 -1.75 2.06 12.13
CA ILE A 63 -2.49 3.30 12.25
C ILE A 63 -3.98 2.98 12.12
N GLN A 64 -4.72 3.03 13.23
CA GLN A 64 -6.16 2.75 13.25
C GLN A 64 -7.01 3.98 12.96
N SER A 65 -6.48 5.18 13.22
CA SER A 65 -7.14 6.46 13.01
C SER A 65 -6.11 7.59 12.94
N GLY A 66 -6.49 8.68 12.27
CA GLY A 66 -5.67 9.88 12.15
C GLY A 66 -5.61 10.42 10.73
N GLN A 67 -4.81 11.47 10.55
CA GLN A 67 -4.42 11.97 9.24
C GLN A 67 -3.12 11.29 8.83
N VAL A 68 -3.08 10.73 7.62
CA VAL A 68 -1.89 10.09 7.06
C VAL A 68 -1.58 10.70 5.71
N GLU A 69 -0.30 11.03 5.50
CA GLU A 69 0.21 11.50 4.22
C GLU A 69 1.36 10.59 3.78
N VAL A 70 1.33 10.16 2.51
CA VAL A 70 2.31 9.24 1.92
C VAL A 70 2.77 9.75 0.57
N ASP A 71 4.04 9.52 0.22
CA ASP A 71 4.55 9.72 -1.14
C ASP A 71 4.21 8.48 -2.00
N LEU A 72 3.10 8.55 -2.74
CA LEU A 72 2.66 7.46 -3.62
C LEU A 72 3.73 7.04 -4.63
N LEU A 73 4.55 7.98 -5.13
CA LEU A 73 5.56 7.68 -6.13
C LEU A 73 6.66 6.79 -5.56
N ASP A 74 7.02 6.96 -4.29
CA ASP A 74 8.01 6.12 -3.62
C ASP A 74 7.54 4.66 -3.46
N PHE A 75 6.26 4.45 -3.17
CA PHE A 75 5.67 3.09 -3.15
C PHE A 75 5.62 2.46 -4.55
N VAL A 76 5.19 3.24 -5.57
CA VAL A 76 5.12 2.76 -6.96
C VAL A 76 6.50 2.41 -7.50
N LYS A 77 7.54 3.23 -7.23
CA LYS A 77 8.92 2.94 -7.62
C LYS A 77 9.42 1.62 -7.04
N THR A 78 9.15 1.38 -5.76
CA THR A 78 9.49 0.10 -5.13
C THR A 78 8.74 -1.07 -5.78
N ALA A 79 7.44 -0.93 -6.06
CA ALA A 79 6.66 -1.98 -6.72
C ALA A 79 7.18 -2.29 -8.14
N LEU A 80 7.50 -1.26 -8.93
CA LEU A 80 8.09 -1.42 -10.26
C LEU A 80 9.44 -2.14 -10.22
N SER A 81 10.26 -1.88 -9.20
CA SER A 81 11.57 -2.55 -9.05
C SER A 81 11.47 -4.06 -8.81
N LEU A 82 10.33 -4.54 -8.30
CA LEU A 82 10.05 -5.97 -8.10
C LEU A 82 9.44 -6.62 -9.34
N SER A 83 8.76 -5.82 -10.17
CA SER A 83 8.13 -6.32 -11.38
C SER A 83 9.15 -6.52 -12.49
N ARG A 84 8.95 -7.59 -13.28
CA ARG A 84 9.74 -7.84 -14.50
C ARG A 84 9.06 -7.26 -15.74
N ARG A 85 8.10 -6.37 -15.56
CA ARG A 85 7.35 -5.73 -16.63
C ARG A 85 8.20 -4.68 -17.33
N ASN A 86 8.09 -4.67 -18.65
CA ASN A 86 8.76 -3.71 -19.53
C ASN A 86 7.75 -2.84 -20.30
N ASP A 87 6.47 -2.90 -19.93
CA ASP A 87 5.42 -2.10 -20.56
C ASP A 87 5.19 -0.78 -19.83
N GLU A 88 4.78 0.24 -20.58
CA GLU A 88 4.38 1.53 -20.01
C GLU A 88 3.11 1.36 -19.17
N LEU A 89 3.18 1.74 -17.90
CA LEU A 89 2.06 1.70 -16.98
C LEU A 89 1.59 3.11 -16.66
N TYR A 90 0.28 3.31 -16.70
CA TYR A 90 -0.38 4.53 -16.28
C TYR A 90 -1.07 4.30 -14.93
N LEU A 91 -0.96 5.26 -14.02
CA LEU A 91 -1.74 5.24 -12.79
C LEU A 91 -3.22 5.47 -13.14
N GLN A 92 -4.03 4.42 -13.03
CA GLN A 92 -5.45 4.48 -13.40
C GLN A 92 -6.30 5.20 -12.35
N GLY A 93 -5.93 5.10 -11.07
CA GLY A 93 -6.68 5.68 -9.97
C GLY A 93 -6.06 5.36 -8.60
N VAL A 94 -6.69 5.86 -7.54
CA VAL A 94 -6.35 5.57 -6.15
C VAL A 94 -7.63 5.15 -5.44
N GLU A 95 -7.57 4.05 -4.71
CA GLU A 95 -8.71 3.44 -4.01
C GLU A 95 -8.46 3.38 -2.50
N PHE A 96 -9.53 3.51 -1.72
CA PHE A 96 -9.50 3.45 -0.25
C PHE A 96 -10.59 2.50 0.23
N GLY A 97 -10.25 1.62 1.16
CA GLY A 97 -11.23 0.67 1.69
C GLY A 97 -10.69 -0.20 2.79
N ILE A 98 -11.54 -1.13 3.21
CA ILE A 98 -11.21 -2.22 4.13
C ILE A 98 -11.49 -3.52 3.38
N GLU A 99 -10.48 -4.37 3.25
CA GLU A 99 -10.66 -5.73 2.78
C GLU A 99 -11.03 -6.65 3.96
N PHE A 100 -12.00 -7.55 3.76
CA PHE A 100 -12.45 -8.46 4.81
C PHE A 100 -12.93 -9.78 4.22
N THR A 101 -12.72 -10.86 4.97
CA THR A 101 -13.04 -12.25 4.55
C THR A 101 -14.20 -12.87 5.34
N ASN A 102 -14.67 -12.22 6.40
CA ASN A 102 -15.75 -12.74 7.26
C ASN A 102 -17.01 -11.86 7.17
N GLN A 103 -18.15 -12.49 6.88
CA GLN A 103 -19.45 -11.83 6.68
C GLN A 103 -20.06 -11.30 7.99
N ASP A 104 -19.58 -11.74 9.15
CA ASP A 104 -20.13 -11.35 10.45
C ASP A 104 -19.47 -10.11 11.08
N GLN A 105 -18.48 -9.51 10.41
CA GLN A 105 -17.77 -8.33 10.93
C GLN A 105 -18.40 -7.03 10.43
N LYS A 106 -18.69 -6.11 11.36
CA LYS A 106 -19.14 -4.75 11.05
C LYS A 106 -17.97 -3.77 11.16
N PHE A 107 -17.75 -3.01 10.10
CA PHE A 107 -16.73 -1.96 10.04
C PHE A 107 -17.40 -0.63 9.75
N ASN A 108 -16.89 0.42 10.40
CA ASN A 108 -17.18 1.80 10.05
C ASN A 108 -15.86 2.44 9.64
N LEU A 109 -15.76 2.85 8.38
CA LEU A 109 -14.66 3.66 7.87
C LEU A 109 -15.17 5.08 7.64
N GLU A 110 -14.53 6.05 8.27
CA GLU A 110 -14.84 7.47 8.09
C GLU A 110 -13.66 8.16 7.40
N LEU A 111 -13.88 8.60 6.16
CA LEU A 111 -12.91 9.34 5.36
C LEU A 111 -13.35 10.81 5.26
N ASN A 112 -12.80 11.65 6.14
CA ASN A 112 -13.24 13.04 6.26
C ASN A 112 -12.53 14.02 5.32
N LYS A 113 -11.29 13.70 4.91
CA LYS A 113 -10.48 14.55 4.04
C LYS A 113 -9.62 13.67 3.14
N PHE A 114 -9.60 14.01 1.86
CA PHE A 114 -8.76 13.38 0.86
C PHE A 114 -8.17 14.46 -0.05
N LYS A 115 -6.87 14.35 -0.33
CA LYS A 115 -6.13 15.28 -1.18
C LYS A 115 -5.03 14.50 -1.92
N ILE A 116 -4.88 14.77 -3.22
CA ILE A 116 -3.71 14.38 -4.00
C ILE A 116 -3.02 15.66 -4.43
N ASP A 117 -1.76 15.81 -4.04
CA ASP A 117 -0.89 16.88 -4.53
C ASP A 117 0.00 16.31 -5.63
N GLN A 118 -0.28 16.70 -6.88
CA GLN A 118 0.61 16.38 -7.99
C GLN A 118 1.77 17.39 -8.01
N MET A 119 2.90 17.01 -7.43
CA MET A 119 4.13 17.80 -7.56
C MET A 119 4.87 17.37 -8.83
N LEU A 120 4.95 18.29 -9.80
CA LEU A 120 5.84 18.11 -10.95
C LEU A 120 7.28 18.18 -10.46
N VAL A 121 7.97 17.04 -10.42
CA VAL A 121 9.41 17.00 -10.22
C VAL A 121 10.04 17.56 -11.51
N ARG A 122 10.71 18.72 -11.39
CA ARG A 122 11.47 19.33 -12.49
C ARG A 122 12.75 18.55 -12.78
#